data_AF-A0A962UVY7-F1
#
_entry.id   AF-A0A962UVY7-F1
#
_cell.length_a   1.000
_cell.length_b   1.000
_cell.length_c   1.000
_cell.angle_alpha   90.00
_cell.angle_beta   90.00
_cell.angle_gamma   90.00
#
_symmetry.space_group_name_H-M   'P 1'
#
loop_
_entity.id
_entity.type
_entity.pdbx_description
1 polymer ?
#
loop_
_entity_poly.entity_id
_entity_poly.type
_entity_poly.pdbx_seq_one_letter_code
_entity_poly.pdbx_strand_id
1 'polypeptide(L)'
;MNPSERLEFHSKRYLHEIDHREKIENRIRTPVPLLVIVAGLSDFLIKNTVLEKLFCFHWSLYFLLAVGATAFAFSLFYFLRAIYGYHYQLIPTSETLEHYYNEILEQYQKVSPADARKWANEEFQKYLMKSYIEYGTQNTKNNDSKSLNLNYCLGSLIVAFICSSLAYLPYYWNSVSS
;
A
#
# COMPACT_ATOMS: atom_id res chain seq x y z
N MET A 1 -16.23 25.00 15.26
CA MET A 1 -16.66 23.66 15.67
C MET A 1 -16.52 23.53 17.18
N ASN A 2 -17.57 23.08 17.86
CA ASN A 2 -17.51 22.77 19.28
C ASN A 2 -16.65 21.49 19.52
N PRO A 3 -16.24 21.19 20.77
CA PRO A 3 -15.38 20.04 21.05
C PRO A 3 -15.95 18.69 20.57
N SER A 4 -17.26 18.48 20.71
CA SER A 4 -17.94 17.25 20.27
C SER A 4 -17.93 17.08 18.76
N GLU A 5 -18.22 18.15 18.00
CA GLU A 5 -18.14 18.17 16.54
C GLU A 5 -16.73 17.88 16.04
N ARG A 6 -15.71 18.43 16.71
CA ARG A 6 -14.31 18.14 16.37
C ARG A 6 -13.99 16.66 16.60
N LEU A 7 -14.46 16.08 17.70
CA LEU A 7 -14.20 14.68 18.02
C LEU A 7 -14.84 13.76 16.97
N GLU A 8 -16.09 14.04 16.61
CA GLU A 8 -16.81 13.32 15.56
C GLU A 8 -16.10 13.45 14.20
N PHE A 9 -15.64 14.64 13.84
CA PHE A 9 -14.90 14.87 12.61
C PHE A 9 -13.62 14.04 12.53
N HIS A 10 -12.82 14.04 13.60
CA HIS A 10 -11.58 13.26 13.64
C HIS A 10 -11.84 11.75 13.70
N SER A 11 -12.88 11.31 14.40
CA SER A 11 -13.33 9.92 14.40
C SER A 11 -13.70 9.45 12.99
N LYS A 12 -14.55 10.22 12.28
CA LYS A 12 -14.93 9.91 10.89
C LYS A 12 -13.72 9.86 9.96
N ARG A 13 -12.79 10.79 10.11
CA ARG A 13 -11.56 10.79 9.32
C ARG A 13 -10.69 9.57 9.61
N TYR A 14 -10.52 9.19 10.87
CA TYR A 14 -9.80 7.97 11.25
C TYR A 14 -10.45 6.73 10.65
N LEU A 15 -11.78 6.58 10.77
CA LEU A 15 -12.51 5.45 10.19
C LEU A 15 -12.34 5.40 8.66
N HIS A 16 -12.41 6.55 7.99
CA HIS A 16 -12.16 6.63 6.56
C HIS A 16 -10.76 6.12 6.16
N GLU A 17 -9.72 6.37 6.96
CA GLU A 17 -8.38 5.85 6.69
C GLU A 17 -8.27 4.32 6.87
N ILE A 18 -9.05 3.77 7.80
CA ILE A 18 -9.15 2.31 7.97
C ILE A 18 -9.86 1.67 6.77
N ASP A 19 -10.96 2.27 6.30
CA ASP A 19 -11.65 1.81 5.09
C ASP A 19 -10.77 1.93 3.84
N HIS A 20 -9.99 3.01 3.75
CA HIS A 20 -9.06 3.23 2.65
C HIS A 20 -7.94 2.19 2.62
N ARG A 21 -7.45 1.75 3.80
CA ARG A 21 -6.49 0.64 3.90
C ARG A 21 -7.01 -0.61 3.22
N GLU A 22 -8.26 -1.02 3.47
CA GLU A 22 -8.84 -2.22 2.85
C GLU A 22 -8.90 -2.11 1.32
N LYS A 23 -9.26 -0.93 0.81
CA LYS A 23 -9.23 -0.67 -0.65
C LYS A 23 -7.82 -0.79 -1.23
N ILE A 24 -6.81 -0.28 -0.52
CA ILE A 24 -5.41 -0.42 -0.93
C ILE A 24 -4.98 -1.88 -0.90
N GLU A 25 -5.34 -2.64 0.14
CA GLU A 25 -5.02 -4.07 0.24
C GLU A 25 -5.65 -4.88 -0.89
N ASN A 26 -6.87 -4.54 -1.31
CA ASN A 26 -7.46 -5.13 -2.51
C ASN A 26 -6.68 -4.78 -3.79
N ARG A 27 -6.21 -3.53 -3.92
CA ARG A 27 -5.37 -3.09 -5.06
C ARG A 27 -4.00 -3.77 -5.09
N ILE A 28 -3.43 -4.18 -3.95
CA ILE A 28 -2.15 -4.92 -3.89
C ILE A 28 -2.26 -6.26 -4.63
N ARG A 29 -3.44 -6.87 -4.69
CA ARG A 29 -3.65 -8.15 -5.39
C ARG A 29 -3.61 -8.02 -6.91
N THR A 30 -3.97 -6.86 -7.44
CA THR A 30 -4.06 -6.58 -8.88
C THR A 30 -2.75 -6.78 -9.66
N PRO A 31 -1.58 -6.30 -9.22
CA PRO A 31 -0.32 -6.49 -9.96
C PRO A 31 0.22 -7.92 -9.96
N VAL A 32 -0.21 -8.80 -9.04
CA VAL A 32 0.39 -10.14 -8.87
C VAL A 32 0.27 -11.01 -10.13
N PRO A 33 -0.91 -11.16 -10.77
CA PRO A 33 -1.02 -11.93 -12.02
C PRO A 33 -0.21 -11.33 -13.16
N LEU A 34 -0.16 -10.00 -13.26
CA LEU A 34 0.61 -9.31 -14.30
C LEU A 34 2.11 -9.52 -14.13
N LEU A 35 2.63 -9.54 -12.89
CA LEU A 35 4.02 -9.88 -12.61
C LEU A 35 4.36 -11.29 -13.11
N VAL A 36 3.47 -12.26 -12.87
CA VAL A 36 3.65 -13.66 -13.34
C VAL A 36 3.64 -13.73 -14.87
N ILE A 37 2.69 -13.05 -15.52
CA ILE A 37 2.59 -13.02 -16.99
C ILE A 37 3.86 -12.43 -17.62
N VAL A 38 4.31 -11.28 -17.12
CA VAL A 38 5.52 -10.62 -17.66
C VAL A 38 6.77 -11.47 -17.41
N ALA A 39 6.89 -12.08 -16.22
CA ALA A 39 8.01 -12.98 -15.91
C ALA A 39 8.03 -14.20 -16.85
N GLY A 40 6.88 -14.84 -17.07
CA GLY A 40 6.76 -15.98 -17.97
C GLY A 40 7.07 -15.64 -19.43
N LEU A 41 6.54 -14.52 -19.93
CA LEU A 41 6.83 -14.04 -21.28
C LEU A 41 8.32 -13.72 -21.46
N SER A 42 8.93 -13.07 -20.46
CA SER A 42 10.36 -12.74 -20.48
C SER A 42 11.24 -14.01 -20.44
N ASP A 43 10.92 -14.99 -19.59
CA ASP A 43 11.63 -16.28 -19.51
C ASP A 43 11.57 -17.03 -20.85
N PHE A 44 10.38 -17.11 -21.45
CA PHE A 44 10.19 -17.70 -22.77
C PHE A 44 11.06 -17.03 -23.83
N LEU A 45 11.03 -15.69 -23.91
CA LEU A 45 11.82 -14.96 -24.90
C LEU A 45 13.31 -15.14 -24.68
N ILE A 46 13.80 -15.06 -23.44
CA ILE A 46 15.23 -15.22 -23.12
C ILE A 46 15.73 -16.60 -23.55
N LYS A 47 14.97 -17.67 -23.23
CA LYS A 47 15.35 -19.05 -23.59
C LYS A 47 15.44 -19.25 -25.11
N ASN A 48 14.39 -18.84 -25.83
CA ASN A 48 14.29 -19.09 -27.27
C ASN A 48 15.10 -18.09 -28.11
N THR A 49 15.66 -17.02 -27.52
CA THR A 49 16.42 -16.01 -28.29
C THR A 49 17.89 -15.93 -27.90
N VAL A 50 18.18 -15.74 -26.61
CA VAL A 50 19.52 -15.47 -26.09
C VAL A 50 20.31 -16.77 -25.97
N LEU A 51 19.70 -17.81 -25.38
CA LEU A 51 20.39 -19.06 -25.07
C LEU A 51 20.61 -19.93 -26.31
N GLU A 52 19.66 -19.93 -27.25
CA GLU A 52 19.77 -20.70 -28.50
C GLU A 52 20.56 -19.97 -29.61
N LYS A 53 21.07 -18.75 -29.35
CA LYS A 53 21.87 -17.93 -30.29
C LYS A 53 21.22 -17.70 -31.66
N LEU A 54 19.91 -17.87 -31.78
CA LEU A 54 19.17 -17.77 -33.04
C LEU A 54 19.23 -16.36 -33.67
N PHE A 55 19.56 -15.32 -32.88
CA PHE A 55 19.36 -13.92 -33.28
C PHE A 55 20.55 -12.99 -33.02
N CYS A 56 21.78 -13.40 -33.36
CA CYS A 56 23.01 -12.59 -33.16
C CYS A 56 23.01 -11.19 -33.81
N PHE A 57 22.02 -10.82 -34.64
CA PHE A 57 21.98 -9.54 -35.37
C PHE A 57 20.79 -8.61 -35.02
N HIS A 58 19.89 -8.99 -34.10
CA HIS A 58 18.71 -8.17 -33.78
C HIS A 58 18.93 -7.27 -32.55
N TRP A 59 19.70 -6.20 -32.70
CA TRP A 59 19.95 -5.21 -31.64
C TRP A 59 18.67 -4.63 -31.01
N SER A 60 17.61 -4.48 -31.80
CA SER A 60 16.30 -4.01 -31.34
C SER A 60 15.64 -4.96 -30.33
N LEU A 61 15.79 -6.27 -30.51
CA LEU A 61 15.26 -7.28 -29.60
C LEU A 61 15.98 -7.22 -28.24
N TYR A 62 17.31 -7.21 -28.25
CA TYR A 62 18.09 -7.10 -27.01
C TYR A 62 17.82 -5.79 -26.27
N PHE A 63 17.68 -4.68 -27.01
CA PHE A 63 17.31 -3.39 -26.43
C PHE A 63 15.95 -3.45 -25.73
N LEU A 64 14.91 -4.00 -26.39
CA LEU A 64 13.57 -4.13 -25.82
C LEU A 64 13.56 -5.06 -24.59
N LEU A 65 14.29 -6.17 -24.64
CA LEU A 65 14.43 -7.08 -23.50
C LEU A 65 15.15 -6.41 -22.32
N ALA A 66 16.20 -5.62 -22.57
CA ALA A 66 16.93 -4.91 -21.52
C ALA A 66 16.07 -3.83 -20.84
N VAL A 67 15.33 -3.05 -21.63
CA VAL A 67 14.38 -2.04 -21.11
C VAL A 67 13.25 -2.74 -20.35
N GLY A 68 12.69 -3.83 -20.89
CA GLY A 68 11.64 -4.61 -20.25
C GLY A 68 12.08 -5.22 -18.91
N ALA A 69 13.26 -5.82 -18.86
CA ALA A 69 13.84 -6.37 -17.64
C ALA A 69 14.10 -5.31 -16.58
N THR A 70 14.60 -4.14 -17.00
CA THR A 70 14.81 -2.99 -16.10
C THR A 70 13.48 -2.50 -15.51
N ALA A 71 12.47 -2.29 -16.37
CA ALA A 71 11.13 -1.88 -15.94
C ALA A 71 10.48 -2.93 -15.01
N PHE A 72 10.68 -4.21 -15.28
CA PHE A 72 10.21 -5.30 -14.42
C PHE A 72 10.88 -5.27 -13.04
N ALA A 73 12.20 -5.05 -12.98
CA ALA A 73 12.93 -4.91 -11.71
C ALA A 73 12.44 -3.70 -10.90
N PHE A 74 12.19 -2.56 -11.55
CA PHE A 74 11.55 -1.40 -10.90
C PHE A 74 10.15 -1.73 -10.36
N SER A 75 9.35 -2.45 -11.14
CA SER A 75 8.02 -2.88 -10.71
C SER A 75 8.09 -3.73 -9.44
N LEU A 76 8.99 -4.73 -9.42
CA LEU A 76 9.20 -5.59 -8.25
C LEU A 76 9.68 -4.80 -7.03
N PHE A 77 10.61 -3.86 -7.21
CA PHE A 77 11.09 -3.00 -6.14
C PHE A 77 9.94 -2.20 -5.50
N TYR A 78 9.13 -1.52 -6.33
CA TYR A 78 8.00 -0.74 -5.82
C TYR A 78 6.88 -1.61 -5.25
N PHE A 79 6.67 -2.82 -5.78
CA PHE A 79 5.74 -3.79 -5.20
C PHE A 79 6.16 -4.18 -3.78
N LEU A 80 7.44 -4.53 -3.59
CA LEU A 80 7.98 -4.86 -2.26
C LEU A 80 7.86 -3.68 -1.29
N ARG A 81 8.15 -2.46 -1.76
CA ARG A 81 7.95 -1.24 -0.95
C ARG A 81 6.49 -0.97 -0.63
N ALA A 82 5.53 -1.44 -1.42
CA ALA A 82 4.10 -1.27 -1.14
C ALA A 82 3.56 -2.25 -0.10
N ILE A 83 4.23 -3.38 0.12
CA ILE A 83 3.75 -4.45 1.03
C ILE A 83 4.49 -4.48 2.37
N TYR A 84 5.75 -4.06 2.42
CA TYR A 84 6.61 -4.28 3.59
C TYR A 84 6.79 -3.02 4.44
N GLY A 85 6.84 -3.19 5.76
CA GLY A 85 7.27 -2.14 6.70
C GLY A 85 6.20 -1.14 7.15
N TYR A 86 4.91 -1.45 6.95
CA TYR A 86 3.81 -0.57 7.38
C TYR A 86 3.15 -1.06 8.66
N HIS A 87 3.07 -0.18 9.66
CA HIS A 87 2.41 -0.43 10.93
C HIS A 87 1.20 0.49 11.09
N TYR A 88 0.00 -0.10 11.16
CA TYR A 88 -1.23 0.63 11.37
C TYR A 88 -1.53 0.74 12.86
N GLN A 89 -1.95 1.94 13.26
CA GLN A 89 -2.38 2.20 14.62
C GLN A 89 -3.90 2.09 14.69
N LEU A 90 -4.38 1.30 15.65
CA LEU A 90 -5.79 1.08 15.90
C LEU A 90 -6.15 1.63 17.27
N ILE A 91 -7.36 2.17 17.37
CA ILE A 91 -7.94 2.54 18.66
C ILE A 91 -8.04 1.27 19.54
N PRO A 92 -7.73 1.37 20.85
CA PRO A 92 -7.86 0.25 21.77
C PRO A 92 -9.28 -0.33 21.79
N THR A 93 -9.39 -1.56 22.29
CA THR A 93 -10.69 -2.22 22.42
C THR A 93 -11.63 -1.43 23.35
N SER A 94 -12.94 -1.60 23.16
CA SER A 94 -13.94 -0.98 24.03
C SER A 94 -13.72 -1.30 25.51
N GLU A 95 -13.32 -2.52 25.83
CA GLU A 95 -13.00 -2.92 27.20
C GLU A 95 -11.83 -2.12 27.77
N THR A 96 -10.75 -1.96 27.01
CA THR A 96 -9.58 -1.16 27.41
C THR A 96 -9.95 0.32 27.61
N LEU A 97 -10.80 0.86 26.73
CA LEU A 97 -11.26 2.25 26.82
C LEU A 97 -12.13 2.47 28.05
N GLU A 98 -13.07 1.56 28.34
CA GLU A 98 -13.92 1.64 29.53
C GLU A 98 -13.11 1.47 30.82
N HIS A 99 -12.12 0.57 30.82
CA HIS A 99 -11.21 0.43 31.96
C HIS A 99 -10.46 1.74 32.23
N TYR A 100 -9.87 2.34 31.19
CA TYR A 100 -9.19 3.63 31.29
C TYR A 100 -10.12 4.75 31.80
N TYR A 101 -11.35 4.81 31.30
CA TYR A 101 -12.36 5.77 31.79
C TYR A 101 -12.63 5.58 33.28
N ASN A 102 -12.85 4.34 33.73
CA ASN A 102 -13.13 4.02 35.12
C ASN A 102 -11.95 4.34 36.05
N GLU A 103 -10.71 4.09 35.62
CA GLU A 103 -9.50 4.47 36.35
C GLU A 103 -9.42 6.00 36.56
N ILE A 104 -9.65 6.78 35.51
CA ILE A 104 -9.67 8.25 35.60
C ILE A 104 -10.79 8.72 36.53
N LEU A 105 -11.97 8.12 36.42
CA LEU A 105 -13.12 8.47 37.25
C LEU A 105 -12.84 8.21 38.74
N GLU A 106 -12.26 7.06 39.07
CA GLU A 106 -11.91 6.71 40.45
C GLU A 106 -10.88 7.70 41.02
N GLN A 107 -9.89 8.10 40.21
CA GLN A 107 -8.88 9.10 40.61
C GLN A 107 -9.52 10.46 40.90
N TYR A 108 -10.40 10.96 40.03
CA TYR A 108 -11.05 12.25 40.28
C TYR A 108 -12.09 12.20 41.41
N GLN A 109 -12.75 11.07 41.64
CA GLN A 109 -13.65 10.88 42.78
C GLN A 109 -12.95 11.08 44.11
N LYS A 110 -11.66 10.71 44.22
CA LYS A 110 -10.84 10.93 45.42
C LYS A 110 -10.55 12.42 45.68
N VAL A 111 -10.64 13.27 44.66
CA VAL A 111 -10.29 14.71 44.72
C VAL A 111 -11.53 15.60 44.84
N SER A 112 -12.50 15.43 43.95
CA SER A 112 -13.78 16.17 43.96
C SER A 112 -14.91 15.26 43.47
N PRO A 113 -15.65 14.60 44.38
CA PRO A 113 -16.77 13.74 44.00
C PRO A 113 -17.83 14.46 43.14
N ALA A 114 -18.06 15.75 43.38
CA ALA A 114 -19.07 16.54 42.67
C ALA A 114 -18.70 16.78 41.20
N ASP A 115 -17.42 17.00 40.90
CA ASP A 115 -16.95 17.30 39.53
C ASP A 115 -16.32 16.09 38.81
N ALA A 116 -16.05 15.00 39.53
CA ALA A 116 -15.25 13.88 39.04
C ALA A 116 -15.72 13.33 37.68
N ARG A 117 -17.02 13.15 37.50
CA ARG A 117 -17.59 12.64 36.25
C ARG A 117 -17.39 13.61 35.08
N LYS A 118 -17.49 14.92 35.33
CA LYS A 118 -17.26 15.94 34.31
C LYS A 118 -15.80 15.93 33.87
N TRP A 119 -14.87 15.94 34.84
CA TRP A 119 -13.43 15.92 34.54
C TRP A 119 -12.99 14.63 33.85
N ALA A 120 -13.50 13.47 34.29
CA ALA A 120 -13.24 12.18 33.64
C ALA A 120 -13.72 12.17 32.19
N ASN A 121 -14.92 12.68 31.91
CA ASN A 121 -15.43 12.79 30.54
C ASN A 121 -14.56 13.71 29.68
N GLU A 122 -14.17 14.88 30.20
CA GLU A 122 -13.32 15.84 29.48
C GLU A 122 -11.95 15.23 29.15
N GLU A 123 -11.34 14.53 30.11
CA GLU A 123 -10.03 13.89 29.92
C GLU A 123 -10.11 12.71 28.94
N PHE A 124 -11.14 11.88 29.06
CA PHE A 124 -11.40 10.79 28.13
C PHE A 124 -11.64 11.29 26.69
N GLN A 125 -12.41 12.37 26.52
CA GLN A 125 -12.61 12.99 25.20
C GLN A 125 -11.30 13.56 24.63
N LYS A 126 -10.45 14.17 25.46
CA LYS A 126 -9.12 14.64 25.02
C LYS A 126 -8.24 13.49 24.58
N TYR A 127 -8.24 12.38 25.33
CA TYR A 127 -7.52 11.17 24.97
C TYR A 127 -7.98 10.64 23.61
N LEU A 128 -9.28 10.43 23.42
CA LEU A 128 -9.83 9.95 22.15
C LEU A 128 -9.49 10.89 20.98
N MET A 129 -9.66 12.21 21.18
CA MET A 129 -9.30 13.20 20.18
C MET A 129 -7.84 13.06 19.75
N LYS A 130 -6.93 12.96 20.71
CA LYS A 130 -5.50 12.81 20.47
C LYS A 130 -5.22 11.52 19.71
N SER A 131 -5.79 10.40 20.15
CA SER A 131 -5.64 9.10 19.47
C SER A 131 -6.16 9.13 18.04
N TYR A 132 -7.33 9.71 17.76
CA TYR A 132 -7.84 9.83 16.39
C TYR A 132 -6.93 10.66 15.49
N ILE A 133 -6.37 11.75 16.01
CA ILE A 133 -5.44 12.60 15.26
C ILE A 133 -4.13 11.87 14.98
N GLU A 134 -3.50 11.30 16.01
CA GLU A 134 -2.19 10.64 15.90
C GLU A 134 -2.29 9.38 15.02
N TYR A 135 -3.24 8.50 15.34
CA TYR A 135 -3.39 7.23 14.63
C TYR A 135 -3.89 7.46 13.21
N GLY A 136 -4.85 8.37 13.03
CA GLY A 136 -5.33 8.78 11.72
C GLY A 136 -4.19 9.31 10.85
N THR A 137 -3.36 10.21 11.39
CA THR A 137 -2.21 10.78 10.65
C THR A 137 -1.19 9.71 10.25
N GLN A 138 -0.84 8.79 11.16
CA GLN A 138 0.09 7.72 10.85
C GLN A 138 -0.48 6.77 9.78
N ASN A 139 -1.76 6.44 9.88
CA ASN A 139 -2.45 5.60 8.92
C ASN A 139 -2.55 6.27 7.54
N THR A 140 -2.84 7.57 7.47
CA THR A 140 -2.80 8.35 6.22
C THR A 140 -1.42 8.26 5.56
N LYS A 141 -0.33 8.51 6.30
CA LYS A 141 1.04 8.43 5.76
C LYS A 141 1.36 7.05 5.18
N ASN A 142 0.92 5.99 5.87
CA ASN A 142 1.07 4.63 5.38
C ASN A 142 0.27 4.41 4.10
N ASN A 143 -1.02 4.79 4.09
CA ASN A 143 -1.92 4.66 2.95
C ASN A 143 -1.37 5.39 1.71
N ASP A 144 -0.92 6.63 1.87
CA ASP A 144 -0.35 7.43 0.78
C ASP A 144 0.91 6.77 0.21
N SER A 145 1.82 6.34 1.08
CA SER A 145 3.06 5.67 0.67
C SER A 145 2.77 4.37 -0.08
N LYS A 146 1.85 3.54 0.42
CA LYS A 146 1.43 2.29 -0.23
C LYS A 146 0.80 2.56 -1.59
N SER A 147 -0.13 3.52 -1.66
CA SER A 147 -0.84 3.88 -2.89
C SER A 147 0.12 4.41 -3.97
N LEU A 148 1.08 5.27 -3.58
CA LEU A 148 2.11 5.81 -4.47
C LEU A 148 3.04 4.71 -5.00
N ASN A 149 3.54 3.84 -4.12
CA ASN A 149 4.37 2.70 -4.53
C ASN A 149 3.60 1.75 -5.46
N LEU A 150 2.32 1.49 -5.22
CA LEU A 150 1.49 0.69 -6.12
C LEU A 150 1.33 1.33 -7.51
N ASN A 151 1.16 2.65 -7.58
CA ASN A 151 1.07 3.35 -8.85
C ASN A 151 2.38 3.23 -9.65
N TYR A 152 3.53 3.39 -8.99
CA TYR A 152 4.82 3.17 -9.65
C TYR A 152 5.03 1.72 -10.08
N CYS A 153 4.65 0.75 -9.23
CA CYS A 153 4.66 -0.67 -9.56
C CYS A 153 3.87 -0.95 -10.85
N LEU A 154 2.62 -0.48 -10.92
CA LEU A 154 1.75 -0.69 -12.08
C LEU A 154 2.28 0.01 -13.33
N GLY A 155 2.74 1.26 -13.21
CA GLY A 155 3.32 2.00 -14.33
C GLY A 155 4.53 1.30 -14.92
N SER A 156 5.48 0.87 -14.09
CA SER A 156 6.65 0.11 -14.53
C SER A 156 6.28 -1.25 -15.10
N LEU A 157 5.24 -1.92 -14.57
CA LEU A 157 4.78 -3.22 -15.05
C LEU A 157 4.17 -3.13 -16.46
N ILE A 158 3.39 -2.07 -16.72
CA ILE A 158 2.84 -1.79 -18.04
C ILE A 158 3.96 -1.59 -19.06
N VAL A 159 5.00 -0.82 -18.70
CA VAL A 159 6.18 -0.63 -19.58
C VAL A 159 6.86 -1.97 -19.85
N ALA A 160 7.09 -2.79 -18.82
CA ALA A 160 7.71 -4.11 -18.97
C ALA A 160 6.90 -5.03 -19.89
N PHE A 161 5.57 -5.04 -19.75
CA PHE A 161 4.66 -5.81 -20.59
C PHE A 161 4.71 -5.36 -22.06
N ILE A 162 4.68 -4.05 -22.31
CA ILE A 162 4.74 -3.49 -23.67
C ILE A 162 6.09 -3.85 -24.32
N CYS A 163 7.20 -3.65 -23.62
CA CYS A 163 8.53 -4.00 -24.13
C CYS A 163 8.65 -5.49 -24.46
N SER A 164 8.16 -6.37 -23.57
CA SER A 164 8.16 -7.82 -23.80
C SER A 164 7.29 -8.24 -24.99
N SER A 165 6.12 -7.62 -25.13
CA SER A 165 5.21 -7.87 -26.26
C SER A 165 5.80 -7.39 -27.58
N LEU A 166 6.46 -6.23 -27.60
CA LEU A 166 7.15 -5.73 -28.78
C LEU A 166 8.37 -6.59 -29.13
N ALA A 167 9.08 -7.13 -28.13
CA ALA A 167 10.20 -8.05 -28.35
C ALA A 167 9.75 -9.40 -28.94
N TYR A 168 8.50 -9.80 -28.68
CA TYR A 168 7.91 -11.01 -29.28
C TYR A 168 7.68 -10.89 -30.79
N LEU A 169 7.38 -9.71 -31.32
CA LEU A 169 7.07 -9.55 -32.76
C LEU A 169 8.27 -9.91 -33.67
N PRO A 170 9.49 -9.39 -33.47
CA PRO A 170 10.67 -9.84 -34.22
C PRO A 170 10.97 -11.34 -34.05
N TYR A 171 10.76 -11.89 -32.85
CA TYR A 171 10.93 -13.31 -32.61
C TYR A 171 9.97 -14.13 -33.47
N TYR A 172 8.68 -13.78 -33.46
CA TYR A 172 7.64 -14.47 -34.20
C TYR A 172 7.90 -14.43 -35.72
N TRP A 173 8.18 -13.26 -36.28
CA TRP A 173 8.45 -13.15 -37.72
C TRP A 173 9.62 -14.02 -38.17
N ASN A 174 10.71 -14.03 -37.40
CA ASN A 174 11.85 -14.86 -37.75
C ASN A 174 11.55 -16.36 -37.60
N SER A 175 10.80 -16.75 -36.57
CA SER A 175 10.41 -18.16 -36.34
C SER A 175 9.53 -18.74 -37.45
N VAL A 176 8.76 -17.90 -38.15
CA VAL A 176 7.90 -18.31 -39.27
C VAL A 176 8.66 -18.29 -40.61
N SER A 177 9.73 -17.50 -40.72
CA SER A 177 10.55 -17.39 -41.93
C SER A 177 11.75 -18.35 -42.00
N SER A 178 11.99 -19.12 -40.93
CA SER A 178 13.04 -20.16 -40.84
C SER A 178 12.44 -21.55 -40.99
#